data_AF-A0A453QF55-F1
#
_entry.id   AF-A0A453QF55-F1
#
_cell.length_a   1.000
_cell.length_b   1.000
_cell.length_c   1.000
_cell.angle_alpha   90.00
_cell.angle_beta   90.00
_cell.angle_gamma   90.00
#
_symmetry.space_group_name_H-M   'P 1'
#
loop_
_entity.id
_entity.type
_entity.pdbx_description
1 polymer ?
#
loop_
_entity_poly.entity_id
_entity_poly.type
_entity_poly.pdbx_seq_one_letter_code
_entity_poly.pdbx_strand_id
1 'polypeptide(L)'
;MSLNVPKNSSMRLKAVYQRIVDNFLAVVTAAISSYSLVALVRLGPAELISWLRELQLQPAHLFLAGFVPAAAATMYLMLRPRAVYLIDYACFHSSSNRPLARIPMASFVEHTKHTPTIDDRSVRFMSRLLQRSGLGEETCLPAAHNYVPTHEYCTLENARDEFELVVFSAIDDLLAKTGVAPDTIGTLVLNCSLFCPTPSLVDIIVNKYNLRSDIRSINLSGMGCRFSLSVQFR
;
A
#
# COMPACT_ATOMS: atom_id res chain seq x y z
N MET A 1 13.12 2.60 -43.62
CA MET A 1 11.98 3.55 -43.61
C MET A 1 11.01 3.08 -42.53
N SER A 2 11.31 3.41 -41.27
CA SER A 2 10.51 2.97 -40.12
C SER A 2 9.50 4.05 -39.80
N LEU A 3 8.24 3.78 -40.12
CA LEU A 3 7.10 4.64 -39.81
C LEU A 3 6.99 4.79 -38.29
N ASN A 4 7.20 6.01 -37.83
CA ASN A 4 7.06 6.44 -36.45
C ASN A 4 5.56 6.51 -36.12
N VAL A 5 5.01 5.43 -35.56
CA VAL A 5 3.60 5.38 -35.13
C VAL A 5 3.47 6.22 -33.85
N PRO A 6 2.56 7.23 -33.81
CA PRO A 6 2.44 8.13 -32.67
C PRO A 6 1.86 7.38 -31.45
N LYS A 7 2.73 7.04 -30.49
CA LYS A 7 2.42 6.36 -29.21
C LYS A 7 1.48 7.15 -28.28
N ASN A 8 1.04 8.35 -28.70
CA ASN A 8 0.33 9.33 -27.87
C ASN A 8 -1.20 9.16 -27.90
N SER A 9 -1.78 8.58 -28.96
CA SER A 9 -3.24 8.38 -29.08
C SER A 9 -3.77 7.25 -28.20
N SER A 10 -3.00 6.15 -28.06
CA SER A 10 -3.40 4.99 -27.26
C SER A 10 -3.40 5.28 -25.75
N MET A 11 -2.49 6.14 -25.27
CA MET A 11 -2.46 6.56 -23.87
C MET A 11 -3.64 7.46 -23.50
N ARG A 12 -4.03 8.38 -24.40
CA ARG A 12 -5.22 9.22 -24.21
C ARG A 12 -6.50 8.38 -24.19
N LEU A 13 -6.59 7.37 -25.07
CA LEU A 13 -7.74 6.48 -25.10
C LEU A 13 -7.87 5.66 -23.81
N LYS A 14 -6.75 5.16 -23.26
CA LYS A 14 -6.75 4.47 -21.96
C LYS A 14 -7.18 5.40 -20.83
N ALA A 15 -6.65 6.62 -20.78
CA ALA A 15 -7.02 7.59 -19.75
C ALA A 15 -8.51 7.98 -19.81
N VAL A 16 -9.05 8.19 -21.01
CA VAL A 16 -10.48 8.46 -21.23
C VAL A 16 -11.32 7.24 -20.84
N TYR A 17 -10.91 6.03 -21.22
CA TYR A 17 -11.60 4.81 -20.85
C TYR A 17 -11.63 4.62 -19.32
N GLN A 18 -10.50 4.81 -18.64
CA GLN A 18 -10.41 4.72 -17.18
C GLN A 18 -11.31 5.77 -16.52
N ARG A 19 -11.32 7.01 -17.04
CA ARG A 19 -12.21 8.08 -16.58
C ARG A 19 -13.68 7.72 -16.79
N ILE A 20 -14.04 7.07 -17.88
CA ILE A 20 -15.42 6.63 -18.17
C ILE A 20 -15.82 5.48 -17.25
N VAL A 21 -14.94 4.52 -17.00
CA VAL A 21 -15.21 3.37 -16.12
C VAL A 21 -15.36 3.84 -14.67
N ASP A 22 -14.45 4.68 -14.18
CA ASP A 22 -14.47 5.20 -12.81
C ASP A 22 -15.68 6.10 -12.55
N ASN A 23 -16.19 6.75 -13.60
CA ASN A 23 -17.32 7.67 -13.54
C ASN A 23 -18.54 7.16 -14.33
N PHE A 24 -18.65 5.84 -14.53
CA PHE A 24 -19.69 5.22 -15.37
C PHE A 24 -21.10 5.66 -14.96
N LEU A 25 -21.36 5.69 -13.65
CA LEU A 25 -22.62 6.16 -13.11
C LEU A 25 -22.92 7.61 -13.51
N ALA A 26 -21.93 8.50 -13.43
CA ALA A 26 -22.07 9.91 -13.79
C ALA A 26 -22.32 10.11 -15.29
N VAL A 27 -21.64 9.33 -16.14
CA VAL A 27 -21.83 9.35 -17.60
C VAL A 27 -23.24 8.88 -17.98
N VAL A 28 -23.70 7.79 -17.38
CA VAL A 28 -25.06 7.27 -17.60
C VAL A 28 -26.12 8.26 -17.13
N THR A 29 -25.95 8.88 -15.95
CA THR A 29 -26.89 9.90 -15.47
C THR A 29 -26.92 11.13 -16.36
N ALA A 30 -25.78 11.56 -16.90
CA ALA A 30 -25.71 12.70 -17.81
C ALA A 30 -26.42 12.39 -19.14
N ALA A 31 -26.22 11.19 -19.70
CA ALA A 31 -26.89 10.75 -20.91
C ALA A 31 -28.41 10.60 -20.75
N ILE A 32 -28.86 10.07 -19.60
CA ILE A 32 -30.29 9.99 -19.29
C ILE A 32 -30.86 11.40 -19.13
N SER A 33 -30.20 12.29 -18.40
CA SER A 33 -30.67 13.66 -18.20
C SER A 33 -30.75 14.47 -19.50
N SER A 34 -29.80 14.28 -20.42
CA SER A 34 -29.80 14.94 -21.72
C SER A 34 -30.89 14.37 -22.64
N TYR A 35 -31.10 13.05 -22.62
CA TYR A 35 -32.20 12.43 -23.35
C TYR A 35 -33.56 12.92 -22.84
N SER A 36 -33.75 12.95 -21.52
CA SER A 36 -34.97 13.48 -20.90
C SER A 36 -35.20 14.94 -21.24
N LEU A 37 -34.15 15.77 -21.23
CA LEU A 37 -34.25 17.19 -21.60
C LEU A 37 -34.64 17.37 -23.08
N VAL A 38 -34.05 16.58 -23.98
CA VAL A 38 -34.38 16.63 -25.42
C VAL A 38 -35.80 16.14 -25.65
N ALA A 39 -36.23 15.07 -24.98
CA ALA A 39 -37.62 14.60 -25.02
C ALA A 39 -38.58 15.68 -24.51
N LEU A 40 -38.24 16.37 -23.42
CA LEU A 40 -39.04 17.45 -22.83
C LEU A 40 -39.19 18.66 -23.74
N VAL A 41 -38.16 18.99 -24.55
CA VAL A 41 -38.21 20.09 -25.53
C VAL A 41 -38.96 19.70 -26.81
N ARG A 42 -38.93 18.41 -27.19
CA ARG A 42 -39.63 17.90 -28.37
C ARG A 42 -41.12 17.68 -28.11
N LEU A 43 -41.49 17.30 -26.89
CA LEU A 43 -42.89 17.18 -26.44
C LEU A 43 -43.41 18.58 -26.05
N GLY A 44 -44.49 19.03 -26.69
CA GLY A 44 -45.10 20.31 -26.31
C GLY A 44 -45.62 20.29 -24.86
N PRO A 45 -45.69 21.45 -24.16
CA PRO A 45 -46.14 21.51 -22.77
C PRO A 45 -47.56 20.96 -22.57
N ALA A 46 -48.42 21.03 -23.59
CA ALA A 46 -49.76 20.48 -23.57
C ALA A 46 -49.79 18.93 -23.54
N GLU A 47 -48.91 18.27 -24.28
CA GLU A 47 -48.78 16.80 -24.26
C GLU A 47 -48.11 16.32 -22.97
N LEU A 48 -47.19 17.11 -22.41
CA LEU A 48 -46.56 16.79 -21.13
C LEU A 48 -47.57 16.82 -19.98
N ILE A 49 -48.47 17.79 -19.99
CA ILE A 49 -49.58 17.91 -19.03
C ILE A 49 -50.59 16.79 -19.22
N SER A 50 -50.86 16.33 -20.46
CA SER A 50 -51.76 15.19 -20.70
C SER A 50 -51.13 13.87 -20.23
N TRP A 51 -49.84 13.65 -20.49
CA TRP A 51 -49.10 12.48 -19.98
C TRP A 51 -49.04 12.45 -18.44
N LEU A 52 -48.81 13.61 -17.80
CA LEU A 52 -48.86 13.75 -16.34
C LEU A 52 -50.26 13.53 -15.77
N ARG A 53 -51.31 13.80 -16.55
CA ARG A 53 -52.72 13.61 -16.17
C ARG A 53 -53.20 12.18 -16.43
N GLU A 54 -52.67 11.50 -17.44
CA GLU A 54 -52.88 10.06 -17.73
C GLU A 54 -52.10 9.16 -16.77
N LEU A 55 -50.95 9.61 -16.30
CA LEU A 55 -50.30 9.05 -15.12
C LEU A 55 -51.16 9.37 -13.89
N GLN A 56 -52.17 8.54 -13.61
CA GLN A 56 -52.82 8.44 -12.31
C GLN A 56 -51.81 7.95 -11.26
N LEU A 57 -50.80 8.77 -10.97
CA LEU A 57 -49.75 8.49 -10.01
C LEU A 57 -50.36 8.43 -8.62
N GLN A 58 -50.77 7.24 -8.21
CA GLN A 58 -51.10 6.98 -6.82
C GLN A 58 -49.94 7.46 -5.93
N PRO A 59 -50.23 7.96 -4.70
CA PRO A 59 -49.20 8.41 -3.76
C PRO A 59 -48.08 7.38 -3.55
N ALA A 60 -48.40 6.09 -3.68
CA ALA A 60 -47.45 4.98 -3.63
C ALA A 60 -46.35 5.06 -4.71
N HIS A 61 -46.69 5.43 -5.94
CA HIS A 61 -45.71 5.53 -7.03
C HIS A 61 -44.76 6.72 -6.86
N LEU A 62 -45.26 7.85 -6.34
CA LEU A 62 -44.44 9.01 -6.00
C LEU A 62 -43.49 8.70 -4.83
N PHE A 63 -43.97 7.99 -3.83
CA PHE A 63 -43.15 7.52 -2.71
C PHE A 63 -42.05 6.56 -3.18
N LEU A 64 -42.39 5.56 -4.00
CA LEU A 64 -41.41 4.63 -4.59
C LEU A 64 -40.38 5.34 -5.47
N ALA A 65 -40.82 6.28 -6.31
CA ALA A 65 -39.95 7.03 -7.21
C ALA A 65 -38.96 7.95 -6.48
N GLY A 66 -39.27 8.42 -5.26
CA GLY A 66 -38.33 9.19 -4.44
C GLY A 66 -37.48 8.31 -3.51
N PHE A 67 -38.11 7.35 -2.85
CA PHE A 67 -37.47 6.50 -1.84
C PHE A 67 -36.43 5.55 -2.45
N VAL A 68 -36.73 4.91 -3.59
CA VAL A 68 -35.82 3.94 -4.21
C VAL A 68 -34.52 4.62 -4.67
N PRO A 69 -34.52 5.77 -5.38
CA PRO A 69 -33.29 6.47 -5.71
C PRO A 69 -32.55 7.00 -4.49
N ALA A 70 -33.25 7.50 -3.47
CA ALA A 70 -32.61 7.99 -2.24
C ALA A 70 -31.92 6.85 -1.46
N ALA A 71 -32.58 5.70 -1.33
CA ALA A 71 -32.02 4.51 -0.72
C ALA A 71 -30.84 3.96 -1.54
N ALA A 72 -30.97 3.90 -2.87
CA ALA A 72 -29.89 3.47 -3.76
C ALA A 72 -28.69 4.42 -3.71
N ALA A 73 -28.90 5.75 -3.68
CA ALA A 73 -27.84 6.73 -3.54
C ALA A 73 -27.14 6.63 -2.17
N THR A 74 -27.91 6.47 -1.09
CA THR A 74 -27.36 6.28 0.25
C THR A 74 -26.52 5.00 0.32
N MET A 75 -27.04 3.89 -0.19
CA MET A 75 -26.32 2.62 -0.25
C MET A 75 -25.06 2.73 -1.13
N TYR A 76 -25.14 3.39 -2.28
CA TYR A 76 -23.99 3.65 -3.15
C TYR A 76 -22.91 4.46 -2.44
N LEU A 77 -23.28 5.53 -1.71
CA LEU A 77 -22.35 6.35 -0.94
C LEU A 77 -21.72 5.59 0.23
N MET A 78 -22.48 4.72 0.90
CA MET A 78 -21.97 3.87 1.99
C MET A 78 -21.07 2.74 1.50
N LEU A 79 -21.36 2.16 0.33
CA LEU A 79 -20.55 1.12 -0.30
C LEU A 79 -19.33 1.69 -1.04
N ARG A 80 -19.27 3.01 -1.24
CA ARG A 80 -18.16 3.64 -1.94
C ARG A 80 -16.88 3.45 -1.14
N PRO A 81 -15.82 2.84 -1.70
CA PRO A 81 -14.54 2.73 -1.02
C PRO A 81 -14.03 4.13 -0.69
N ARG A 82 -13.72 4.36 0.59
CA ARG A 82 -13.10 5.62 1.01
C ARG A 82 -11.67 5.62 0.49
N ALA A 83 -11.27 6.73 -0.13
CA ALA A 83 -9.91 6.87 -0.60
C ALA A 83 -8.95 6.92 0.59
N VAL A 84 -7.89 6.11 0.53
CA VAL A 84 -6.80 6.10 1.50
C VAL A 84 -5.59 6.71 0.84
N TYR A 85 -4.98 7.67 1.51
CA TYR A 85 -3.87 8.45 0.99
C TYR A 85 -2.61 8.19 1.81
N LEU A 86 -1.49 8.01 1.13
CA LEU A 86 -0.17 8.05 1.76
C LEU A 86 0.18 9.51 2.00
N ILE A 87 0.22 9.91 3.27
CA ILE A 87 0.59 11.28 3.66
C ILE A 87 2.11 11.43 3.57
N ASP A 88 2.85 10.50 4.16
CA ASP A 88 4.31 10.55 4.20
C ASP A 88 4.92 9.16 4.41
N TYR A 89 6.22 9.05 4.18
CA TYR A 89 7.05 7.86 4.41
C TYR A 89 8.43 8.26 4.93
N ALA A 90 9.03 7.36 5.71
CA ALA A 90 10.41 7.44 6.14
C ALA A 90 11.09 6.09 5.93
N CYS A 91 12.38 6.12 5.61
CA CYS A 91 13.18 4.93 5.39
C CYS A 91 14.45 5.04 6.23
N PHE A 92 14.75 4.00 7.01
CA PHE A 92 16.04 3.91 7.66
C PHE A 92 17.13 3.69 6.60
N HIS A 93 18.15 4.55 6.61
CA HIS A 93 19.30 4.40 5.73
C HIS A 93 20.55 4.07 6.54
N SER A 94 21.07 2.86 6.34
CA SER A 94 22.21 2.40 7.14
C SER A 94 23.51 3.14 6.82
N SER A 95 23.71 3.60 5.57
CA SER A 95 24.98 4.23 5.16
C SER A 95 25.20 5.61 5.77
N SER A 96 24.14 6.37 6.10
CA SER A 96 24.27 7.65 6.80
C SER A 96 24.53 7.50 8.30
N ASN A 97 24.02 6.42 8.91
CA ASN A 97 24.02 6.26 10.37
C ASN A 97 25.07 5.26 10.87
N ARG A 98 25.52 4.31 10.02
CA ARG A 98 26.58 3.33 10.33
C ARG A 98 27.33 2.88 9.06
N PRO A 99 28.53 3.42 8.79
CA PRO A 99 29.40 2.92 7.72
C PRO A 99 29.81 1.45 7.91
N LEU A 100 29.83 0.99 9.16
CA LEU A 100 30.16 -0.37 9.57
C LEU A 100 29.13 -1.43 9.15
N ALA A 101 27.94 -1.05 8.66
CA ALA A 101 26.93 -2.01 8.23
C ALA A 101 27.09 -2.47 6.76
N ARG A 102 28.01 -1.83 6.02
CA ARG A 102 28.30 -2.15 4.63
C ARG A 102 29.07 -3.47 4.54
N ILE A 103 28.60 -4.39 3.71
CA ILE A 103 29.24 -5.71 3.52
C ILE A 103 29.64 -5.87 2.04
N PRO A 104 30.94 -5.65 1.74
CA PRO A 104 31.49 -5.94 0.41
C PRO A 104 31.19 -7.37 -0.03
N MET A 105 31.07 -7.60 -1.34
CA MET A 105 30.85 -8.96 -1.87
C MET A 105 31.96 -9.93 -1.43
N ALA A 106 33.20 -9.44 -1.37
CA ALA A 106 34.35 -10.22 -0.92
C ALA A 106 34.20 -10.69 0.54
N SER A 107 33.83 -9.78 1.45
CA SER A 107 33.59 -10.08 2.87
C SER A 107 32.46 -11.08 3.03
N PHE A 108 31.34 -10.91 2.31
CA PHE A 108 30.24 -11.87 2.34
C PHE A 108 30.71 -13.28 1.93
N VAL A 109 31.47 -13.41 0.83
CA VAL A 109 31.99 -14.69 0.36
C VAL A 109 32.96 -15.32 1.37
N GLU A 110 33.80 -14.52 2.01
CA GLU A 110 34.69 -14.97 3.08
C GLU A 110 33.91 -15.51 4.28
N HIS A 111 32.96 -14.73 4.81
CA HIS A 111 32.15 -15.11 5.97
C HIS A 111 31.34 -16.38 5.70
N THR A 112 30.86 -16.53 4.46
CA THR A 112 30.13 -17.72 4.01
C THR A 112 30.97 -18.99 4.11
N LYS A 113 32.29 -18.93 3.86
CA LYS A 113 33.20 -20.09 4.01
C LYS A 113 33.38 -20.54 5.45
N HIS A 114 33.19 -19.63 6.41
CA HIS A 114 33.26 -19.93 7.84
C HIS A 114 31.95 -20.47 8.42
N THR A 115 30.92 -20.68 7.58
CA THR A 115 29.63 -21.22 8.03
C THR A 115 29.65 -22.76 7.93
N PRO A 116 29.50 -23.50 9.04
CA PRO A 116 29.70 -24.96 9.06
C PRO A 116 28.79 -25.76 8.12
N THR A 117 27.62 -25.20 7.80
CA THR A 117 26.59 -25.85 6.96
C THR A 117 26.79 -25.61 5.46
N ILE A 118 27.79 -24.83 5.07
CA ILE A 118 28.00 -24.40 3.69
C ILE A 118 29.30 -25.01 3.14
N ASP A 119 29.17 -25.83 2.10
CA ASP A 119 30.31 -26.46 1.43
C ASP A 119 30.90 -25.59 0.31
N ASP A 120 32.12 -25.92 -0.13
CA ASP A 120 32.82 -25.19 -1.20
C ASP A 120 32.04 -25.14 -2.52
N ARG A 121 31.18 -26.14 -2.79
CA ARG A 121 30.30 -26.11 -3.96
C ARG A 121 29.24 -25.01 -3.82
N SER A 122 28.59 -24.92 -2.65
CA SER A 122 27.61 -23.88 -2.35
C SER A 122 28.24 -22.50 -2.31
N VAL A 123 29.44 -22.35 -1.73
CA VAL A 123 30.19 -21.07 -1.76
C VAL A 123 30.42 -20.59 -3.21
N ARG A 124 30.89 -21.49 -4.09
CA ARG A 124 31.10 -21.14 -5.51
C ARG A 124 29.80 -20.79 -6.23
N PHE A 125 28.72 -21.49 -5.93
CA PHE A 125 27.40 -21.18 -6.48
C PHE A 125 26.90 -19.80 -6.03
N MET A 126 26.93 -19.52 -4.72
CA MET A 126 26.50 -18.24 -4.15
C MET A 126 27.37 -17.09 -4.63
N SER A 127 28.68 -17.26 -4.76
CA SER A 127 29.57 -16.23 -5.30
C SER A 127 29.20 -15.84 -6.75
N ARG A 128 28.91 -16.82 -7.61
CA ARG A 128 28.46 -16.55 -8.99
C ARG A 128 27.08 -15.89 -9.03
N LEU A 129 26.19 -16.27 -8.12
CA LEU A 129 24.86 -15.67 -8.01
C LEU A 129 24.97 -14.22 -7.54
N LEU A 130 25.80 -13.95 -6.53
CA LEU A 130 26.05 -12.62 -5.98
C LEU A 130 26.59 -11.68 -7.07
N GLN A 131 27.56 -12.13 -7.88
CA GLN A 131 28.09 -11.37 -9.02
C GLN A 131 27.04 -11.01 -10.09
N ARG A 132 25.90 -11.72 -10.13
CA ARG A 132 24.82 -11.51 -11.11
C ARG A 132 23.54 -10.94 -10.49
N SER A 133 23.55 -10.68 -9.18
CA SER A 133 22.39 -10.23 -8.42
C SER A 133 22.00 -8.77 -8.68
N GLY A 134 22.91 -7.97 -9.25
CA GLY A 134 22.75 -6.52 -9.37
C GLY A 134 22.99 -5.75 -8.07
N LEU A 135 23.43 -6.42 -7.00
CA LEU A 135 23.86 -5.78 -5.76
C LEU A 135 25.19 -5.05 -5.97
N GLY A 136 25.35 -3.90 -5.30
CA GLY A 136 26.59 -3.11 -5.32
C GLY A 136 27.41 -3.29 -4.04
N GLU A 137 28.63 -2.74 -4.03
CA GLU A 137 29.53 -2.77 -2.86
C GLU A 137 29.03 -1.94 -1.66
N GLU A 138 27.98 -1.14 -1.85
CA GLU A 138 27.30 -0.37 -0.81
C GLU A 138 26.15 -1.13 -0.13
N THR A 139 25.98 -2.42 -0.46
CA THR A 139 24.94 -3.26 0.15
C THR A 139 25.19 -3.38 1.66
N CYS A 140 24.16 -3.11 2.45
CA CYS A 140 24.21 -3.16 3.91
C CYS A 140 23.43 -4.36 4.44
N LEU A 141 23.92 -4.95 5.54
CA LEU A 141 23.27 -6.03 6.27
C LEU A 141 23.30 -5.72 7.77
N PRO A 142 22.48 -6.40 8.60
CA PRO A 142 22.52 -6.25 10.06
C PRO A 142 23.93 -6.41 10.59
N ALA A 143 24.29 -5.62 11.62
CA ALA A 143 25.66 -5.55 12.13
C ALA A 143 26.29 -6.91 12.49
N ALA A 144 25.47 -7.88 12.90
CA ALA A 144 25.86 -9.27 13.14
C ALA A 144 26.64 -9.91 11.97
N HIS A 145 26.38 -9.49 10.74
CA HIS A 145 27.02 -10.04 9.54
C HIS A 145 28.46 -9.57 9.33
N ASN A 146 28.96 -8.60 10.12
CA ASN A 146 30.35 -8.16 10.06
C ASN A 146 31.29 -9.00 10.91
N TYR A 147 30.76 -9.90 11.76
CA TYR A 147 31.56 -10.75 12.61
C TYR A 147 31.82 -12.11 11.95
N VAL A 148 32.98 -12.69 12.23
CA VAL A 148 33.38 -14.03 11.77
C VAL A 148 33.64 -14.91 13.01
N PRO A 149 32.98 -16.07 13.13
CA PRO A 149 32.00 -16.62 12.20
C PRO A 149 30.59 -16.02 12.41
N THR A 150 29.95 -15.57 11.32
CA THR A 150 28.69 -14.79 11.37
C THR A 150 27.54 -15.49 12.10
N HIS A 151 27.43 -16.81 11.95
CA HIS A 151 26.31 -17.57 12.52
C HIS A 151 26.24 -17.51 14.06
N GLU A 152 27.35 -17.27 14.75
CA GLU A 152 27.39 -17.13 16.21
C GLU A 152 26.74 -15.81 16.67
N TYR A 153 26.72 -14.79 15.80
CA TYR A 153 26.19 -13.46 16.09
C TYR A 153 24.77 -13.25 15.55
N CYS A 154 24.24 -14.18 14.76
CA CYS A 154 22.85 -14.17 14.30
C CYS A 154 21.88 -14.64 15.41
N THR A 155 21.93 -13.98 16.57
CA THR A 155 21.09 -14.29 17.73
C THR A 155 19.79 -13.51 17.71
N LEU A 156 18.79 -13.96 18.49
CA LEU A 156 17.52 -13.25 18.64
C LEU A 156 17.71 -11.87 19.29
N GLU A 157 18.68 -11.73 20.18
CA GLU A 157 19.03 -10.47 20.84
C GLU A 157 19.56 -9.45 19.82
N ASN A 158 20.56 -9.82 19.03
CA ASN A 158 21.10 -8.94 17.99
C ASN A 158 20.05 -8.60 16.92
N ALA A 159 19.14 -9.53 16.60
CA ALA A 159 18.03 -9.27 15.69
C ALA A 159 17.02 -8.26 16.28
N ARG A 160 16.78 -8.30 17.60
CA ARG A 160 15.93 -7.32 18.31
C ARG A 160 16.59 -5.95 18.32
N ASP A 161 17.88 -5.87 18.65
CA ASP A 161 18.63 -4.60 18.67
C ASP A 161 18.60 -3.92 17.29
N GLU A 162 18.82 -4.69 16.23
CA GLU A 162 18.73 -4.18 14.85
C GLU A 162 17.30 -3.73 14.52
N PHE A 163 16.29 -4.52 14.88
CA PHE A 163 14.89 -4.15 14.65
C PHE A 163 14.54 -2.83 15.34
N GLU A 164 14.90 -2.68 16.61
CA GLU A 164 14.65 -1.48 17.39
C GLU A 164 15.35 -0.27 16.75
N LEU A 165 16.62 -0.41 16.39
CA LEU A 165 17.36 0.65 15.71
C LEU A 165 16.66 1.09 14.42
N VAL A 166 16.36 0.14 13.54
CA VAL A 166 15.80 0.41 12.20
C VAL A 166 14.40 0.99 12.29
N VAL A 167 13.51 0.33 13.04
CA VAL A 167 12.09 0.70 13.09
C VAL A 167 11.88 1.96 13.90
N PHE A 168 12.60 2.13 15.01
CA PHE A 168 12.42 3.35 15.80
C PHE A 168 12.98 4.58 15.09
N SER A 169 14.16 4.49 14.46
CA SER A 169 14.68 5.60 13.66
C SER A 169 13.70 6.00 12.55
N ALA A 170 13.10 5.04 11.85
CA ALA A 170 12.14 5.33 10.79
C ALA A 170 10.84 5.95 11.32
N ILE A 171 10.33 5.49 12.47
CA ILE A 171 9.13 6.07 13.09
C ILE A 171 9.43 7.48 13.61
N ASP A 172 10.56 7.69 14.28
CA ASP A 172 10.98 8.99 14.79
C ASP A 172 11.08 10.02 13.65
N ASP A 173 11.73 9.66 12.54
CA ASP A 173 11.83 10.51 11.35
C ASP A 173 10.43 10.82 10.75
N LEU A 174 9.54 9.82 10.69
CA LEU A 174 8.20 9.99 10.16
C LEU A 174 7.34 10.92 11.03
N LEU A 175 7.38 10.73 12.35
CA LEU A 175 6.64 11.56 13.30
C LEU A 175 7.19 12.99 13.32
N ALA A 176 8.51 13.15 13.27
CA ALA A 176 9.15 14.47 13.17
C ALA A 176 8.76 15.20 11.88
N LYS A 177 8.73 14.49 10.76
CA LYS A 177 8.39 15.07 9.44
C LYS A 177 6.92 15.45 9.33
N THR A 178 6.02 14.64 9.89
CA THR A 178 4.57 14.84 9.77
C THR A 178 3.97 15.69 10.89
N GLY A 179 4.63 15.78 12.05
CA GLY A 179 4.10 16.43 13.26
C GLY A 179 2.88 15.71 13.85
N VAL A 180 2.63 14.46 13.44
CA VAL A 180 1.50 13.66 13.92
C VAL A 180 1.75 13.23 15.35
N ALA A 181 0.79 13.54 16.24
CA ALA A 181 0.88 13.12 17.63
C ALA A 181 0.58 11.60 17.75
N PRO A 182 1.37 10.83 18.52
CA PRO A 182 1.21 9.36 18.61
C PRO A 182 -0.19 8.91 19.06
N ASP A 183 -0.88 9.72 19.85
CA ASP A 183 -2.25 9.50 20.32
C ASP A 183 -3.32 9.61 19.22
N THR A 184 -2.98 10.12 18.04
CA THR A 184 -3.91 10.18 16.89
C THR A 184 -3.82 8.93 16.00
N ILE A 185 -2.82 8.08 16.22
CA ILE A 185 -2.59 6.86 15.44
C ILE A 185 -3.59 5.78 15.87
N GLY A 186 -4.58 5.49 15.02
CA GLY A 186 -5.63 4.50 15.31
C GLY A 186 -5.32 3.07 14.86
N THR A 187 -4.36 2.88 13.95
CA THR A 187 -4.00 1.56 13.41
C THR A 187 -2.49 1.47 13.20
N LEU A 188 -1.89 0.37 13.64
CA LEU A 188 -0.49 0.05 13.40
C LEU A 188 -0.39 -1.31 12.71
N VAL A 189 0.21 -1.31 11.51
CA VAL A 189 0.46 -2.54 10.76
C VAL A 189 1.96 -2.70 10.64
N LEU A 190 2.49 -3.78 11.21
CA LEU A 190 3.89 -4.16 11.10
C LEU A 190 4.00 -5.43 10.26
N ASN A 191 5.02 -5.47 9.41
CA ASN A 191 5.43 -6.70 8.75
C ASN A 191 6.90 -6.98 9.03
N CYS A 192 7.18 -8.14 9.61
CA CYS A 192 8.52 -8.66 9.77
C CYS A 192 8.52 -10.14 9.42
N SER A 193 9.27 -10.52 8.38
CA SER A 193 9.40 -11.92 7.95
C SER A 193 10.68 -12.58 8.44
N LEU A 194 11.58 -11.85 9.10
CA LEU A 194 12.89 -12.36 9.53
C LEU A 194 12.81 -13.11 10.87
N PHE A 195 12.01 -12.61 11.81
CA PHE A 195 11.80 -13.27 13.10
C PHE A 195 10.52 -12.75 13.78
N CYS A 196 10.00 -13.51 14.74
CA CYS A 196 8.79 -13.19 15.52
C CYS A 196 9.02 -13.49 17.01
N PRO A 197 9.50 -12.52 17.79
CA PRO A 197 9.75 -12.69 19.21
C PRO A 197 8.47 -12.65 20.04
N THR A 198 8.59 -13.04 21.32
CA THR A 198 7.64 -12.72 22.39
C THR A 198 8.33 -11.80 23.41
N PRO A 199 7.76 -10.64 23.79
CA PRO A 199 6.51 -10.03 23.29
C PRO A 199 6.57 -9.69 21.80
N SER A 200 5.42 -9.44 21.16
CA SER A 200 5.39 -9.21 19.72
C SER A 200 6.06 -7.88 19.38
N LEU A 201 6.60 -7.78 18.16
CA LEU A 201 7.26 -6.56 17.69
C LEU A 201 6.32 -5.35 17.68
N VAL A 202 5.02 -5.57 17.50
CA VAL A 202 4.04 -4.48 17.57
C VAL A 202 3.85 -4.00 19.00
N ASP A 203 3.84 -4.90 19.99
CA ASP A 203 3.76 -4.52 21.40
C ASP A 203 4.95 -3.64 21.82
N ILE A 204 6.14 -3.97 21.31
CA ILE A 204 7.36 -3.19 21.52
C ILE A 204 7.19 -1.75 21.02
N ILE A 205 6.61 -1.57 19.82
CA ILE A 205 6.34 -0.24 19.25
C ILE A 205 5.27 0.49 20.06
N VAL A 206 4.13 -0.17 20.33
CA VAL A 206 3.01 0.41 21.09
C VAL A 206 3.48 0.94 22.44
N ASN A 207 4.27 0.15 23.16
CA ASN A 207 4.81 0.52 24.46
C ASN A 207 5.82 1.67 24.36
N LYS A 208 6.74 1.64 23.38
CA LYS A 208 7.77 2.69 23.25
C LYS A 208 7.16 4.07 22.97
N TYR A 209 6.17 4.15 22.07
CA TYR A 209 5.57 5.43 21.67
C TYR A 209 4.34 5.81 22.51
N ASN A 210 4.02 5.04 23.55
CA ASN A 210 2.81 5.21 24.36
C ASN A 210 1.57 5.39 23.48
N LEU A 211 1.43 4.52 22.47
CA LEU A 211 0.25 4.54 21.60
C LEU A 211 -0.99 4.22 22.43
N ARG A 212 -2.17 4.62 21.93
CA ARG A 212 -3.43 4.42 22.62
C ARG A 212 -3.67 2.95 22.97
N SER A 213 -4.32 2.69 24.10
CA SER A 213 -4.66 1.34 24.54
C SER A 213 -5.68 0.63 23.63
N ASP A 214 -6.47 1.37 22.86
CA ASP A 214 -7.47 0.86 21.91
C ASP A 214 -6.95 0.80 20.46
N ILE A 215 -5.64 0.92 20.26
CA ILE A 215 -5.03 0.84 18.92
C ILE A 215 -5.30 -0.51 18.26
N ARG A 216 -5.61 -0.49 16.96
CA ARG A 216 -5.68 -1.71 16.15
C ARG A 216 -4.29 -2.07 15.65
N SER A 217 -3.65 -3.02 16.30
CA SER A 217 -2.33 -3.55 15.94
C SER A 217 -2.41 -4.85 15.15
N ILE A 218 -1.67 -4.96 14.05
CA ILE A 218 -1.53 -6.20 13.27
C ILE A 218 -0.04 -6.48 13.05
N ASN A 219 0.44 -7.64 13.52
CA ASN A 219 1.78 -8.13 13.22
C ASN A 219 1.70 -9.20 12.12
N LEU A 220 2.26 -8.91 10.96
CA LEU A 220 2.27 -9.80 9.81
C LEU A 220 3.63 -10.44 9.65
N SER A 221 3.61 -11.76 9.45
CA SER A 221 4.80 -12.58 9.27
C SER A 221 4.54 -13.61 8.18
N GLY A 222 5.61 -14.12 7.57
CA GLY A 222 5.53 -15.16 6.53
C GLY A 222 5.06 -14.69 5.14
N MET A 223 4.79 -13.40 4.94
CA MET A 223 4.37 -12.86 3.63
C MET A 223 5.56 -12.54 2.70
N GLY A 224 6.77 -12.43 3.25
CA GLY A 224 7.99 -12.11 2.51
C GLY A 224 7.88 -10.79 1.72
N CYS A 225 8.55 -10.72 0.57
CA CYS A 225 8.62 -9.50 -0.25
C CYS A 225 7.29 -9.08 -0.90
N ARG A 226 6.21 -9.87 -0.79
CA ARG A 226 4.91 -9.55 -1.40
C ARG A 226 4.05 -8.61 -0.55
N PHE A 227 4.46 -8.34 0.68
CA PHE A 227 3.64 -7.62 1.65
C PHE A 227 3.32 -6.18 1.25
N SER A 228 4.30 -5.43 0.73
CA SER A 228 4.17 -3.99 0.47
C SER A 228 3.04 -3.61 -0.50
N LEU A 229 2.48 -4.58 -1.22
CA LEU A 229 1.44 -4.39 -2.23
C LEU A 229 0.06 -4.94 -1.83
N SER A 230 -0.10 -5.59 -0.66
CA SER A 230 -1.30 -6.37 -0.33
C SER A 230 -2.14 -5.82 0.84
N VAL A 231 -1.80 -4.66 1.41
CA VAL A 231 -2.59 -4.08 2.51
C VAL A 231 -3.79 -3.30 1.95
N GLN A 232 -4.98 -3.89 2.08
CA GLN A 232 -6.25 -3.25 1.76
C GLN A 232 -6.85 -2.65 3.04
N PHE A 233 -6.81 -1.33 3.18
CA PHE A 233 -7.56 -0.64 4.23
C PHE A 233 -9.03 -0.58 3.80
N ARG A 234 -9.92 -1.18 4.60
CA ARG A 234 -11.37 -1.20 4.39
C ARG A 234 -12.08 -0.31 5.39
#